data_AF-A0A397GS15-F1
#
_entry.id   AF-A0A397GS15-F1
#
_cell.length_a   1.000
_cell.length_b   1.000
_cell.length_c   1.000
_cell.angle_alpha   90.00
_cell.angle_beta   90.00
_cell.angle_gamma   90.00
#
_symmetry.space_group_name_H-M   'P 1'
#
loop_
_entity.id
_entity.type
_entity.pdbx_description
1 polymer ?
#
loop_
_entity_poly.entity_id
_entity_poly.type
_entity_poly.pdbx_seq_one_letter_code
_entity_poly.pdbx_strand_id
1 'polypeptide(L)'
;MHTYNILILPDTIAEIIPNLSLGDLDNCIQINRTWYKEICHELYKRRKNFNTKYYDLLEKLDRCHRKSDINDNEIEPIYNNALITFDELVKVERYLLNKNMIFSKGIRNAILTNIEEDNYGNPLDSYNFGEDTFEYIKYLF
;
A
#
# COMPACT_ATOMS: atom_id res chain seq x y z
N MET A 1 18.79 -40.01 7.55
CA MET A 1 18.51 -38.79 8.33
C MET A 1 18.05 -37.71 7.36
N HIS A 2 16.77 -37.33 7.39
CA HIS A 2 16.32 -36.16 6.62
C HIS A 2 16.72 -34.91 7.39
N THR A 3 17.60 -34.11 6.80
CA THR A 3 17.92 -32.76 7.28
C THR A 3 16.65 -31.93 7.19
N TYR A 4 16.07 -31.58 8.34
CA TYR A 4 14.89 -30.74 8.43
C TYR A 4 15.26 -29.32 8.00
N ASN A 5 14.84 -28.92 6.80
CA ASN A 5 15.09 -27.56 6.32
C ASN A 5 14.08 -26.62 6.98
N ILE A 6 14.51 -25.80 7.92
CA ILE A 6 13.62 -24.85 8.61
C ILE A 6 13.09 -23.79 7.62
N LEU A 7 13.81 -23.51 6.54
CA LEU A 7 13.43 -22.53 5.51
C LEU A 7 12.31 -23.00 4.56
N ILE A 8 11.68 -24.15 4.84
CA ILE A 8 10.43 -24.55 4.16
C ILE A 8 9.20 -24.38 5.06
N LEU A 9 9.38 -23.97 6.33
CA LEU A 9 8.28 -23.74 7.26
C LEU A 9 7.65 -22.38 7.02
N PRO A 10 6.33 -22.30 6.79
CA PRO A 10 5.61 -21.05 6.60
C PRO A 10 5.88 -20.03 7.72
N ASP A 11 5.84 -20.47 8.99
CA ASP A 11 6.00 -19.57 10.14
C ASP A 11 7.38 -18.91 10.16
N THR A 12 8.44 -19.68 9.93
CA THR A 12 9.80 -19.12 9.85
C THR A 12 9.96 -18.17 8.67
N ILE A 13 9.36 -18.50 7.53
CA ILE A 13 9.37 -17.63 6.35
C ILE A 13 8.62 -16.31 6.65
N ALA A 14 7.47 -16.38 7.30
CA ALA A 14 6.65 -15.22 7.67
C ALA A 14 7.32 -14.30 8.70
N GLU A 15 8.24 -14.81 9.52
CA GLU A 15 9.07 -13.97 10.39
C GLU A 15 10.21 -13.25 9.64
N ILE A 16 10.70 -13.83 8.55
CA ILE A 16 11.81 -13.28 7.76
C ILE A 16 11.32 -12.20 6.80
N ILE A 17 10.29 -12.49 6.01
CA ILE A 17 9.81 -11.65 4.90
C ILE A 17 9.53 -10.19 5.31
N PRO A 18 8.92 -9.88 6.48
CA PRO A 18 8.66 -8.50 6.89
C PRO A 18 9.90 -7.61 6.93
N ASN A 19 11.09 -8.19 7.14
CA ASN A 19 12.35 -7.46 7.21
C ASN A 19 13.04 -7.29 5.85
N LEU A 20 12.47 -7.86 4.78
CA LEU A 20 13.04 -7.80 3.43
C LEU A 20 12.48 -6.63 2.62
N SER A 21 13.37 -5.99 1.84
CA SER A 21 13.00 -4.99 0.85
C SER A 21 12.31 -5.64 -0.36
N LEU A 22 11.58 -4.86 -1.17
CA LEU A 22 10.96 -5.39 -2.39
C LEU A 22 11.99 -6.03 -3.34
N GLY A 23 13.21 -5.48 -3.40
CA GLY A 23 14.30 -6.04 -4.22
C GLY A 23 14.81 -7.38 -3.69
N ASP A 24 14.86 -7.57 -2.37
CA ASP A 24 15.26 -8.85 -1.78
C ASP A 24 14.22 -9.95 -2.05
N LEU A 25 12.93 -9.58 -2.08
CA LEU A 25 11.83 -10.50 -2.35
C LEU A 25 11.89 -11.11 -3.75
N ASP A 26 12.49 -10.43 -4.74
CA ASP A 26 12.64 -10.96 -6.10
C ASP A 26 13.42 -12.28 -6.13
N ASN A 27 14.47 -12.37 -5.32
CA ASN A 27 15.26 -13.59 -5.19
C ASN A 27 14.49 -14.68 -4.44
N CYS A 28 13.71 -14.29 -3.42
CA CYS A 28 12.99 -15.23 -2.57
C CYS A 28 11.77 -15.87 -3.27
N ILE A 29 11.13 -15.16 -4.20
CA ILE A 29 9.96 -15.65 -4.96
C ILE A 29 10.21 -16.97 -5.69
N GLN A 30 11.44 -17.18 -6.14
CA GLN A 30 11.81 -18.34 -6.95
C GLN A 30 12.24 -19.57 -6.12
N ILE A 31 12.37 -19.44 -4.80
CA ILE A 31 12.88 -20.52 -3.94
C ILE A 31 11.95 -21.73 -4.00
N ASN A 32 10.67 -21.54 -3.66
CA ASN A 32 9.63 -22.57 -3.77
C ASN A 32 8.23 -21.93 -3.62
N ARG A 33 7.19 -22.77 -3.80
CA ARG A 33 5.80 -22.34 -3.71
C ARG A 33 5.39 -21.82 -2.33
N THR A 34 6.02 -22.30 -1.25
CA THR A 34 5.75 -21.81 0.12
C THR A 34 6.23 -20.38 0.25
N TRP A 35 7.48 -20.09 -0.12
CA TRP A 35 8.01 -18.72 -0.15
C TRP A 35 7.15 -17.79 -1.00
N TYR A 36 6.77 -18.22 -2.21
CA TYR A 36 5.87 -17.43 -3.06
C TYR A 36 4.56 -17.04 -2.36
N LYS A 37 3.91 -17.98 -1.67
CA LYS A 37 2.65 -17.75 -0.96
C LYS A 37 2.81 -16.79 0.21
N GLU A 38 3.83 -16.99 1.03
CA GLU A 38 4.09 -16.12 2.19
C GLU A 38 4.47 -14.70 1.75
N ILE A 39 5.24 -14.56 0.66
CA ILE A 39 5.56 -13.26 0.06
C ILE A 39 4.29 -12.57 -0.44
N CYS A 40 3.41 -13.29 -1.14
CA CYS A 40 2.12 -12.73 -1.55
C CYS A 40 1.33 -12.23 -0.34
N HIS A 41 1.22 -13.04 0.71
CA HIS A 41 0.46 -12.70 1.91
C HIS A 41 1.00 -11.43 2.59
N GLU A 42 2.31 -11.34 2.77
CA GLU A 42 2.95 -10.17 3.37
C GLU A 42 2.81 -8.92 2.50
N LEU A 43 2.94 -9.02 1.18
CA LEU A 43 2.72 -7.89 0.27
C LEU A 43 1.28 -7.37 0.34
N TYR A 44 0.29 -8.27 0.43
CA TYR A 44 -1.10 -7.89 0.67
C TYR A 44 -1.29 -7.17 2.01
N LYS A 45 -0.61 -7.62 3.05
CA LYS A 45 -0.63 -6.98 4.38
C LYS A 45 0.00 -5.59 4.34
N ARG A 46 1.18 -5.44 3.70
CA ARG A 46 1.84 -4.14 3.48
C ARG A 46 0.93 -3.19 2.72
N ARG A 47 0.35 -3.64 1.60
CA ARG A 47 -0.62 -2.86 0.81
C ARG A 47 -1.77 -2.38 1.67
N LYS A 48 -2.44 -3.29 2.40
CA LYS A 48 -3.58 -2.94 3.26
C LYS A 48 -3.17 -1.91 4.32
N ASN A 49 -2.01 -2.08 4.94
CA ASN A 49 -1.51 -1.17 5.96
C ASN A 49 -1.21 0.23 5.39
N PHE A 50 -0.53 0.34 4.26
CA PHE A 50 -0.26 1.63 3.63
C PHE A 50 -1.55 2.31 3.15
N ASN A 51 -2.46 1.55 2.54
CA ASN A 51 -3.76 2.05 2.12
C ASN A 51 -4.56 2.62 3.30
N THR A 52 -4.70 1.87 4.40
CA THR A 52 -5.38 2.37 5.61
C THR A 52 -4.70 3.62 6.17
N LYS A 53 -3.37 3.62 6.30
CA LYS A 53 -2.62 4.79 6.80
C LYS A 53 -2.82 6.01 5.91
N TYR A 54 -2.83 5.84 4.60
CA TYR A 54 -3.03 6.92 3.64
C TYR A 54 -4.42 7.54 3.82
N TYR A 55 -5.48 6.74 3.89
CA TYR A 55 -6.83 7.24 4.12
C TYR A 55 -6.99 7.92 5.49
N ASP A 56 -6.37 7.40 6.54
CA ASP A 56 -6.36 8.06 7.85
C ASP A 56 -5.70 9.45 7.79
N LEU A 57 -4.66 9.61 6.97
CA LEU A 57 -3.98 10.90 6.75
C LEU A 57 -4.84 11.85 5.92
N LEU A 58 -5.52 11.37 4.87
CA LEU A 58 -6.49 12.16 4.10
C LEU A 58 -7.63 12.68 4.97
N GLU A 59 -8.18 11.83 5.84
CA GLU A 59 -9.24 12.21 6.78
C GLU A 59 -8.73 13.24 7.80
N LYS A 60 -7.46 13.14 8.24
CA LYS A 60 -6.84 14.17 9.08
C LYS A 60 -6.67 15.51 8.33
N LEU A 61 -6.26 15.49 7.07
CA LEU A 61 -6.14 16.69 6.24
C LEU A 61 -7.50 17.38 6.08
N ASP A 62 -8.54 16.63 5.72
CA ASP A 62 -9.90 17.14 5.59
C ASP A 62 -10.40 17.79 6.89
N ARG A 63 -10.16 17.13 8.04
CA ARG A 63 -10.48 17.73 9.36
C ARG A 63 -9.72 19.03 9.63
N CYS A 64 -8.46 19.15 9.22
CA CYS A 64 -7.70 20.38 9.38
C CYS A 64 -8.24 21.51 8.49
N HIS A 65 -8.60 21.21 7.24
CA HIS A 65 -9.15 22.21 6.30
C HIS A 65 -10.55 22.69 6.68
N ARG A 66 -11.34 21.88 7.40
CA ARG A 66 -12.65 22.31 7.92
C ARG A 66 -12.56 23.25 9.12
N LYS A 67 -11.38 23.44 9.73
CA LYS A 67 -11.21 24.41 10.82
C LYS A 67 -11.16 25.83 10.24
N SER A 68 -11.78 26.79 10.93
CA SER A 68 -11.81 28.20 10.49
C SER A 68 -10.42 28.86 10.47
N ASP A 69 -9.53 28.41 11.36
CA ASP A 69 -8.17 28.90 11.49
C ASP A 69 -7.20 27.81 11.03
N ILE A 70 -6.92 27.80 9.72
CA ILE A 70 -5.99 26.86 9.11
C ILE A 70 -4.56 27.25 9.52
N ASN A 71 -3.83 26.32 10.15
CA ASN A 71 -2.41 26.47 10.48
C ASN A 71 -1.57 25.60 9.55
N ASP A 72 -0.89 26.21 8.59
CA ASP A 72 -0.07 25.49 7.60
C ASP A 72 1.01 24.62 8.26
N ASN A 73 1.53 25.03 9.42
CA ASN A 73 2.52 24.26 10.19
C ASN A 73 1.95 22.93 10.75
N GLU A 74 0.63 22.82 10.89
CA GLU A 74 -0.06 21.59 11.30
C GLU A 74 -0.41 20.69 10.11
N ILE A 75 -0.62 21.28 8.92
CA ILE A 75 -1.05 20.56 7.71
C ILE A 75 0.12 19.99 6.95
N GLU A 76 1.19 20.77 6.76
CA GLU A 76 2.36 20.39 5.97
C GLU A 76 2.94 19.02 6.40
N PRO A 77 3.09 18.71 7.71
CA PRO A 77 3.55 17.38 8.13
C PRO A 77 2.58 16.26 7.76
N ILE A 78 1.26 16.49 7.83
CA ILE A 78 0.26 15.47 7.49
C ILE A 78 0.28 15.22 5.98
N TYR A 79 0.36 16.30 5.20
CA TYR A 79 0.44 16.26 3.75
C TYR A 79 1.68 15.50 3.27
N ASN A 80 2.86 15.86 3.78
CA ASN A 80 4.11 15.17 3.43
C ASN A 80 4.07 13.69 3.80
N ASN A 81 3.50 13.34 4.96
CA ASN A 81 3.32 11.94 5.34
C ASN A 81 2.34 11.20 4.44
N ALA A 82 1.28 11.87 3.96
CA ALA A 82 0.31 11.27 3.04
C ALA A 82 0.99 10.93 1.70
N LEU A 83 1.80 11.85 1.16
CA LEU A 83 2.59 11.61 -0.05
C LEU A 83 3.54 10.44 0.09
N ILE A 84 4.36 10.42 1.15
CA ILE A 84 5.30 9.33 1.42
C ILE A 84 4.56 7.99 1.55
N THR A 85 3.41 7.99 2.24
CA THR A 85 2.61 6.77 2.43
C THR A 85 2.03 6.27 1.11
N PHE A 86 1.59 7.19 0.24
CA PHE A 86 1.08 6.86 -1.09
C PHE A 86 2.19 6.32 -2.00
N ASP A 87 3.37 6.93 -2.01
CA ASP A 87 4.52 6.42 -2.77
C ASP A 87 4.86 4.98 -2.38
N GLU A 88 4.88 4.68 -1.08
CA GLU A 88 5.13 3.32 -0.59
C GLU A 88 4.00 2.34 -0.94
N LEU A 89 2.74 2.79 -0.92
CA LEU A 89 1.61 2.01 -1.41
C LEU A 89 1.80 1.66 -2.89
N VAL A 90 2.05 2.65 -3.74
CA VAL A 90 2.21 2.50 -5.19
C VAL A 90 3.39 1.58 -5.52
N LYS A 91 4.51 1.67 -4.80
CA LYS A 91 5.65 0.74 -4.97
C LYS A 91 5.24 -0.72 -4.75
N VAL A 92 4.51 -1.01 -3.67
CA VAL A 92 4.00 -2.35 -3.38
C VAL A 92 2.99 -2.79 -4.44
N GLU A 93 2.11 -1.90 -4.85
CA GLU A 93 1.06 -2.13 -5.84
C GLU A 93 1.60 -2.42 -7.25
N ARG A 94 2.59 -1.66 -7.70
CA ARG A 94 3.36 -1.92 -8.94
C ARG A 94 4.07 -3.27 -8.88
N TYR A 95 4.67 -3.61 -7.73
CA TYR A 95 5.30 -4.91 -7.54
C TYR A 95 4.30 -6.06 -7.68
N LEU A 96 3.15 -5.96 -7.01
CA LEU A 96 2.07 -6.96 -7.08
C LEU A 96 1.57 -7.15 -8.53
N LEU A 97 1.42 -6.06 -9.30
CA LEU A 97 1.05 -6.13 -10.72
C LEU A 97 2.12 -6.81 -11.56
N ASN A 98 3.36 -6.33 -11.47
CA ASN A 98 4.47 -6.79 -12.30
C ASN A 98 4.75 -8.29 -12.10
N LYS A 99 4.52 -8.79 -10.88
CA LYS A 99 4.69 -10.22 -10.54
C LYS A 99 3.42 -11.05 -10.74
N ASN A 100 2.33 -10.46 -11.26
CA ASN A 100 1.03 -11.11 -11.42
C ASN A 100 0.49 -11.72 -10.11
N MET A 101 0.78 -11.09 -8.97
CA MET A 101 0.40 -11.55 -7.63
C MET A 101 -0.98 -11.05 -7.19
N ILE A 102 -1.84 -10.69 -8.14
CA ILE A 102 -3.17 -10.14 -7.87
C ILE A 102 -4.25 -11.12 -8.34
N PHE A 103 -4.94 -11.69 -7.36
CA PHE A 103 -5.95 -12.73 -7.59
C PHE A 103 -7.39 -12.21 -7.73
N SER A 104 -7.66 -10.97 -7.30
CA SER A 104 -8.99 -10.35 -7.40
C SER A 104 -9.02 -9.27 -8.46
N LYS A 105 -10.04 -9.31 -9.33
CA LYS A 105 -10.30 -8.26 -10.33
C LYS A 105 -10.57 -6.91 -9.68
N GLY A 106 -11.29 -6.88 -8.56
CA GLY A 106 -11.56 -5.65 -7.81
C GLY A 106 -10.28 -5.00 -7.28
N ILE A 107 -9.40 -5.81 -6.68
CA ILE A 107 -8.10 -5.32 -6.20
C ILE A 107 -7.24 -4.84 -7.36
N ARG A 108 -7.21 -5.59 -8.48
CA ARG A 108 -6.46 -5.19 -9.67
C ARG A 108 -6.91 -3.82 -10.19
N ASN A 109 -8.21 -3.59 -10.27
CA ASN A 109 -8.74 -2.31 -10.72
C ASN A 109 -8.35 -1.17 -9.78
N ALA A 110 -8.50 -1.35 -8.46
CA ALA A 110 -8.12 -0.33 -7.48
C ALA A 110 -6.62 0.05 -7.57
N ILE A 111 -5.76 -0.95 -7.74
CA ILE A 111 -4.32 -0.76 -7.94
C ILE A 111 -4.03 0.02 -9.23
N LEU A 112 -4.72 -0.31 -10.34
CA LEU A 112 -4.55 0.43 -11.59
C LEU A 112 -4.96 1.88 -11.45
N THR A 113 -6.06 2.17 -10.73
CA THR A 113 -6.49 3.54 -10.43
C THR A 113 -5.43 4.32 -9.65
N ASN A 114 -4.89 3.75 -8.56
CA ASN A 114 -3.84 4.42 -7.79
C ASN A 114 -2.58 4.71 -8.63
N ILE A 115 -2.21 3.78 -9.53
CA ILE A 115 -1.06 3.98 -10.43
C ILE A 115 -1.37 5.04 -11.49
N GLU A 116 -2.60 5.09 -11.99
CA GLU A 116 -3.03 6.17 -12.89
C GLU A 116 -2.93 7.52 -12.18
N GLU A 117 -3.46 7.65 -10.95
CA GLU A 117 -3.37 8.87 -10.12
C GLU A 117 -1.91 9.32 -9.91
N ASP A 118 -1.01 8.39 -9.57
CA ASP A 118 0.43 8.63 -9.44
C ASP A 118 1.07 9.16 -10.74
N ASN A 119 0.63 8.65 -11.90
CA ASN A 119 1.14 9.09 -13.19
C ASN A 119 0.63 10.47 -13.61
N TYR A 120 -0.49 10.94 -13.05
CA TYR A 120 -1.07 12.26 -13.37
C TYR A 120 -0.48 13.40 -12.52
N GLY A 121 0.34 13.09 -11.50
CA GLY A 121 1.01 14.09 -10.68
C GLY A 121 0.83 13.81 -9.18
N ASN A 122 0.81 14.86 -8.37
CA ASN A 122 0.58 14.69 -6.95
C ASN A 122 -0.88 14.25 -6.73
N PRO A 123 -1.12 13.07 -6.13
CA PRO A 123 -2.48 12.54 -5.93
C PRO A 123 -3.35 13.44 -5.04
N LEU A 124 -2.72 14.35 -4.28
CA LEU A 124 -3.39 15.34 -3.45
C LEU A 124 -3.78 16.60 -4.24
N ASP A 125 -3.21 16.84 -5.43
CA ASP A 125 -3.61 17.96 -6.31
C ASP A 125 -5.00 17.72 -6.91
N SER A 126 -5.39 16.46 -7.14
CA SER A 126 -6.76 16.10 -7.54
C SER A 126 -7.77 16.11 -6.38
N TYR A 127 -7.29 16.14 -5.14
CA TYR A 127 -8.12 16.30 -3.95
C TYR A 127 -8.54 17.78 -3.85
N ASN A 128 -9.53 18.18 -4.64
CA ASN A 128 -10.24 19.43 -4.41
C ASN A 128 -10.86 19.37 -3.02
N PHE A 129 -10.32 20.14 -2.08
CA PHE A 129 -10.87 20.31 -0.74
C PHE A 129 -12.21 21.06 -0.83
N GLY A 130 -13.28 20.34 -1.19
CA GLY A 130 -14.62 20.87 -1.42
C GLY A 130 -15.67 19.75 -1.53
N GLU A 131 -16.59 19.77 -0.55
CA GLU A 131 -17.89 19.09 -0.31
C GLU A 131 -18.22 17.66 -0.81
N ASP A 132 -17.64 17.09 -1.88
CA ASP A 132 -18.22 15.88 -2.51
C ASP A 132 -17.32 14.63 -2.57
N THR A 133 -16.17 14.59 -1.89
CA THR A 133 -15.18 13.51 -2.04
C THR A 133 -15.56 12.17 -1.40
N PHE A 134 -16.66 12.10 -0.63
CA PHE A 134 -17.04 10.89 0.12
C PHE A 134 -17.96 9.91 -0.64
N GLU A 135 -18.57 10.30 -1.76
CA GLU A 135 -19.50 9.39 -2.48
C GLU A 135 -18.79 8.21 -3.15
N TYR A 136 -17.49 8.33 -3.46
CA TYR A 136 -16.74 7.27 -4.16
C TYR A 136 -16.33 6.10 -3.23
N ILE A 137 -16.25 6.33 -1.92
CA ILE A 137 -15.69 5.36 -0.95
C ILE A 137 -16.71 4.28 -0.54
N LYS A 138 -18.02 4.52 -0.74
CA LYS A 138 -19.06 3.56 -0.36
C LYS A 138 -19.12 2.30 -1.24
N TYR A 139 -18.41 2.29 -2.36
CA TYR A 139 -18.47 1.21 -3.36
C TYR A 139 -17.24 0.27 -3.36
N LEU A 140 -16.29 0.46 -2.43
CA LEU A 140 -15.04 -0.32 -2.37
C LEU A 140 -14.88 -1.26 -1.15
N PHE A 141 -15.93 -1.41 -0.33
CA PHE A 141 -16.05 -2.42 0.73
C PHE A 141 -17.32 -3.25 0.54
#